data_AF-A0A9C8ZVK0-F1
#
_entry.id   AF-A0A9C8ZVK0-F1
#
_cell.length_a   1.000
_cell.length_b   1.000
_cell.length_c   1.000
_cell.angle_alpha   90.00
_cell.angle_beta   90.00
_cell.angle_gamma   90.00
#
_symmetry.space_group_name_H-M   'P 1'
#
loop_
_entity.id
_entity.type
_entity.pdbx_description
1 polymer ?
#
loop_
_entity_poly.entity_id
_entity_poly.type
_entity_poly.pdbx_seq_one_letter_code
_entity_poly.pdbx_strand_id
1 'polypeptide(L)'
;MSKMLTSFLAFGARKGFLRPVLNYGRKIIEEYYINEAIHRVVAEKIAALNLRVSDSEPQRFNIFLPEIDFGSFFGGYIAKFNFAHKLVENGNRVRIITVDRCYTKREDWPAVVQKYQGIEDIFDKIEVATVFGRQQQLSFHPDDVLMATTWWTAHIVNQCLSQFNSRKFLYFIQEYEAFTFPMGSYYALAHESYSFPHVAL
;
A
#
# COMPACT_ATOMS: atom_id res chain seq x y z
N MET A 1 29.72 29.93 10.77
CA MET A 1 29.33 30.12 9.36
C MET A 1 27.83 29.84 9.14
N SER A 2 26.97 30.27 10.07
CA SER A 2 25.58 29.78 10.20
C SER A 2 24.50 30.84 9.86
N LYS A 3 24.89 32.10 9.61
CA LYS A 3 23.95 33.18 9.25
C LYS A 3 23.90 33.51 7.75
N MET A 4 24.74 32.89 6.93
CA MET A 4 24.78 33.16 5.47
C MET A 4 23.86 32.24 4.66
N LEU A 5 23.51 31.06 5.20
CA LEU A 5 22.70 30.05 4.51
C LEU A 5 21.19 30.37 4.54
N THR A 6 20.73 31.09 5.58
CA THR A 6 19.33 31.46 5.76
C THR A 6 18.87 32.57 4.81
N SER A 7 19.80 33.37 4.27
CA SER A 7 19.48 34.46 3.33
C SER A 7 19.31 33.96 1.88
N PHE A 8 19.97 32.86 1.51
CA PHE A 8 19.90 32.31 0.15
C PHE A 8 18.55 31.64 -0.15
N LEU A 9 17.93 31.03 0.87
CA LEU A 9 16.64 30.35 0.73
C LEU A 9 15.44 31.33 0.62
N ALA A 10 15.58 32.55 1.13
CA ALA A 10 14.52 33.57 1.04
C ALA A 10 14.48 34.29 -0.32
N PHE A 11 15.55 34.24 -1.12
CA PHE A 11 15.62 34.95 -2.41
C PHE A 11 15.19 34.08 -3.62
N GLY A 12 15.19 32.75 -3.48
CA GLY A 12 14.87 31.80 -4.56
C GLY A 12 13.38 31.61 -4.87
N ALA A 13 12.48 32.09 -4.02
CA ALA A 13 11.04 31.86 -4.16
C ALA A 13 10.36 32.72 -5.26
N ARG A 14 11.09 33.64 -5.92
CA ARG A 14 10.50 34.59 -6.90
C ARG A 14 10.86 34.37 -8.36
N LYS A 15 11.67 33.38 -8.71
CA LYS A 15 11.90 32.98 -10.11
C LYS A 15 11.91 31.46 -10.16
N GLY A 16 11.18 30.87 -11.11
CA GLY A 16 10.86 29.44 -11.26
C GLY A 16 12.03 28.45 -11.39
N PHE A 17 13.04 28.58 -10.54
CA PHE A 17 14.29 27.83 -10.51
C PHE A 17 14.17 26.52 -9.72
N LEU A 18 13.08 26.33 -8.98
CA LEU A 18 12.77 25.08 -8.25
C LEU A 18 12.03 24.05 -9.12
N ARG A 19 11.43 24.45 -10.25
CA ARG A 19 10.72 23.54 -11.16
C ARG A 19 11.62 22.45 -11.78
N PRO A 20 12.86 22.74 -12.22
CA PRO A 20 13.74 21.71 -12.77
C PRO A 20 14.18 20.69 -11.72
N VAL A 21 14.45 21.15 -10.48
CA VAL A 21 14.90 20.28 -9.38
C VAL A 21 13.77 19.36 -8.90
N LEU A 22 12.54 19.89 -8.81
CA LEU A 22 11.35 19.09 -8.50
C LEU A 22 11.03 18.07 -9.59
N ASN A 23 11.16 18.44 -10.87
CA ASN A 23 10.96 17.52 -11.99
C ASN A 23 12.06 16.45 -12.08
N TYR A 24 13.30 16.80 -11.74
CA TYR A 24 14.42 15.85 -11.70
C TYR A 24 14.28 14.87 -10.52
N GLY A 25 13.88 15.35 -9.34
CA GLY A 25 13.53 14.51 -8.20
C GLY A 25 12.37 13.56 -8.53
N ARG A 26 11.32 14.06 -9.18
CA ARG A 26 10.20 13.24 -9.63
C ARG A 26 10.61 12.18 -10.67
N LYS A 27 11.46 12.54 -11.62
CA LYS A 27 11.98 11.60 -12.64
C LYS A 27 12.89 10.53 -12.04
N ILE A 28 13.72 10.88 -11.05
CA ILE A 28 14.54 9.91 -10.31
C ILE A 28 13.66 8.99 -9.46
N ILE A 29 12.63 9.53 -8.81
CA ILE A 29 11.67 8.74 -8.04
C ILE A 29 10.90 7.80 -8.96
N GLU A 30 10.40 8.29 -10.11
CA GLU A 30 9.76 7.46 -11.15
C GLU A 30 10.73 6.40 -11.71
N GLU A 31 11.97 6.75 -12.06
CA GLU A 31 12.99 5.80 -12.51
C GLU A 31 13.40 4.81 -11.40
N TYR A 32 13.38 5.20 -10.14
CA TYR A 32 13.67 4.34 -9.00
C TYR A 32 12.52 3.36 -8.72
N TYR A 33 11.28 3.83 -8.75
CA TYR A 33 10.09 2.98 -8.67
C TYR A 33 10.02 2.02 -9.86
N ILE A 34 10.32 2.50 -11.07
CA ILE A 34 10.38 1.67 -12.27
C ILE A 34 11.51 0.64 -12.15
N ASN A 35 12.72 1.02 -11.71
CA ASN A 35 13.83 0.07 -11.56
C ASN A 35 13.63 -0.91 -10.40
N GLU A 36 13.14 -0.49 -9.25
CA GLU A 36 12.88 -1.41 -8.12
C GLU A 36 11.69 -2.33 -8.44
N ALA A 37 10.65 -1.83 -9.12
CA ALA A 37 9.58 -2.67 -9.65
C ALA A 37 10.09 -3.65 -10.71
N ILE A 38 10.99 -3.23 -11.63
CA ILE A 38 11.56 -4.07 -12.70
C ILE A 38 12.56 -5.11 -12.16
N HIS A 39 13.29 -4.82 -11.09
CA HIS A 39 14.33 -5.71 -10.55
C HIS A 39 13.82 -6.73 -9.54
N ARG A 40 12.62 -6.57 -8.99
CA ARG A 40 12.00 -7.64 -8.21
C ARG A 40 11.55 -8.72 -9.17
N VAL A 41 12.16 -9.91 -9.05
CA VAL A 41 11.68 -11.09 -9.76
C VAL A 41 10.19 -11.20 -9.43
N VAL A 42 9.35 -11.30 -10.46
CA VAL A 42 7.89 -11.34 -10.35
C VAL A 42 7.43 -12.28 -9.22
N ALA A 43 8.10 -13.42 -9.08
CA ALA A 43 7.90 -14.41 -8.03
C ALA A 43 8.00 -13.83 -6.60
N GLU A 44 8.93 -12.92 -6.32
CA GLU A 44 9.05 -12.27 -5.02
C GLU A 44 7.90 -11.29 -4.75
N LYS A 45 7.45 -10.57 -5.79
CA LYS A 45 6.38 -9.58 -5.65
C LYS A 45 5.05 -10.24 -5.27
N ILE A 46 4.77 -11.40 -5.85
CA ILE A 46 3.59 -12.21 -5.55
C ILE A 46 3.84 -13.30 -4.50
N ALA A 47 5.03 -13.37 -3.89
CA ALA A 47 5.35 -14.45 -2.96
C ALA A 47 4.33 -14.54 -1.82
N ALA A 48 3.93 -15.78 -1.51
CA ALA A 48 3.00 -16.08 -0.44
C ALA A 48 3.45 -15.50 0.91
N LEU A 49 2.48 -15.19 1.76
CA LEU A 49 2.74 -14.79 3.14
C LEU A 49 3.11 -16.02 3.98
N ASN A 50 4.11 -15.87 4.84
CA ASN A 50 4.22 -16.71 6.00
C ASN A 50 3.07 -16.35 6.96
N LEU A 51 2.08 -17.24 7.09
CA LEU A 51 0.92 -16.96 7.94
C LEU A 51 0.51 -18.17 8.77
N ARG A 52 -0.22 -17.87 9.85
CA ARG A 52 -0.87 -18.84 10.75
C ARG A 52 -2.32 -18.44 10.93
N VAL A 53 -3.24 -19.37 10.73
CA VAL A 53 -4.68 -19.18 11.02
C VAL A 53 -5.01 -19.81 12.37
N SER A 54 -5.70 -19.07 13.24
CA SER A 54 -6.07 -19.51 14.59
C SER A 54 -7.37 -18.83 15.03
N ASP A 55 -8.32 -19.58 15.57
CA ASP A 55 -9.58 -19.07 16.15
C ASP A 55 -9.37 -18.20 17.40
N SER A 56 -8.20 -18.30 18.03
CA SER A 56 -7.78 -17.44 19.14
C SER A 56 -7.44 -16.00 18.74
N GLU A 57 -7.26 -15.71 17.45
CA GLU A 57 -7.01 -14.35 16.96
C GLU A 57 -8.31 -13.54 16.90
N PRO A 58 -8.29 -12.22 17.12
CA PRO A 58 -9.50 -11.43 16.88
C PRO A 58 -9.80 -11.34 15.38
N GLN A 59 -11.09 -11.36 15.04
CA GLN A 59 -11.59 -11.11 13.69
C GLN A 59 -11.29 -9.67 13.25
N ARG A 60 -10.77 -9.51 12.03
CA ARG A 60 -10.33 -8.24 11.45
C ARG A 60 -10.67 -8.14 9.96
N PHE A 61 -10.77 -6.91 9.49
CA PHE A 61 -10.57 -6.57 8.08
C PHE A 61 -9.07 -6.38 7.84
N ASN A 62 -8.48 -7.20 6.98
CA ASN A 62 -7.08 -7.14 6.59
C ASN A 62 -6.97 -6.50 5.21
N ILE A 63 -6.48 -5.26 5.16
CA ILE A 63 -6.35 -4.48 3.93
C ILE A 63 -4.89 -4.54 3.46
N PHE A 64 -4.66 -5.16 2.31
CA PHE A 64 -3.35 -5.32 1.73
C PHE A 64 -3.01 -4.14 0.84
N LEU A 65 -1.97 -3.40 1.21
CA LEU A 65 -1.41 -2.28 0.45
C LEU A 65 -0.01 -2.65 -0.05
N PRO A 66 0.47 -2.08 -1.15
CA PRO A 66 1.89 -2.16 -1.51
C PRO A 66 2.74 -1.60 -0.38
N GLU A 67 2.67 -0.30 -0.20
CA GLU A 67 3.43 0.47 0.77
C GLU A 67 2.52 1.55 1.33
N ILE A 68 2.98 2.22 2.37
CA ILE A 68 2.41 3.49 2.78
C ILE A 68 3.46 4.55 2.43
N ASP A 69 3.38 5.05 1.18
CA ASP A 69 4.21 6.16 0.72
C ASP A 69 3.46 7.48 0.84
N PHE A 70 4.08 8.38 1.59
CA PHE A 70 3.60 9.68 1.99
C PHE A 70 4.12 10.82 1.11
N GLY A 71 5.16 10.58 0.33
CA GLY A 71 5.63 11.50 -0.71
C GLY A 71 4.67 11.56 -1.90
N SER A 72 3.94 10.47 -2.12
CA SER A 72 3.05 10.25 -3.26
C SER A 72 1.61 9.96 -2.84
N PHE A 73 1.11 10.56 -1.74
CA PHE A 73 -0.27 10.35 -1.26
C PHE A 73 -1.28 10.87 -2.30
N PHE A 74 -1.59 10.03 -3.29
CA PHE A 74 -2.53 10.30 -4.37
C PHE A 74 -3.95 9.93 -3.95
N GLY A 75 -4.94 10.30 -4.78
CA GLY A 75 -6.36 10.01 -4.50
C GLY A 75 -6.65 8.53 -4.21
N GLY A 76 -5.92 7.62 -4.86
CA GLY A 76 -6.04 6.19 -4.63
C GLY A 76 -5.70 5.73 -3.20
N TYR A 77 -4.72 6.35 -2.54
CA TYR A 77 -4.36 6.06 -1.15
C TYR A 77 -5.34 6.67 -0.17
N ILE A 78 -5.73 7.93 -0.40
CA ILE A 78 -6.73 8.64 0.42
C ILE A 78 -8.04 7.83 0.46
N ALA A 79 -8.49 7.28 -0.67
CA ALA A 79 -9.68 6.44 -0.74
C ALA A 79 -9.56 5.17 0.12
N LYS A 80 -8.42 4.47 0.04
CA LYS A 80 -8.15 3.24 0.82
C LYS A 80 -8.12 3.51 2.32
N PHE A 81 -7.51 4.63 2.75
CA PHE A 81 -7.48 5.02 4.16
C PHE A 81 -8.84 5.52 4.67
N ASN A 82 -9.61 6.26 3.86
CA ASN A 82 -10.99 6.63 4.22
C ASN A 82 -11.89 5.39 4.32
N PHE A 83 -11.70 4.39 3.44
CA PHE A 83 -12.42 3.12 3.55
C PHE A 83 -12.08 2.39 4.85
N ALA A 84 -10.79 2.30 5.21
CA ALA A 84 -10.34 1.75 6.48
C ALA A 84 -10.96 2.50 7.68
N HIS A 85 -10.98 3.84 7.62
CA HIS A 85 -11.59 4.68 8.65
C HIS A 85 -13.09 4.40 8.81
N LYS A 86 -13.83 4.32 7.69
CA LYS A 86 -15.25 3.97 7.72
C LYS A 86 -15.52 2.58 8.26
N LEU A 87 -14.66 1.59 8.01
CA LEU A 87 -14.79 0.27 8.63
C LEU A 87 -14.65 0.35 10.15
N VAL A 88 -13.66 1.11 10.64
CA VAL A 88 -13.48 1.36 12.08
C VAL A 88 -14.70 2.06 12.68
N GLU A 89 -15.21 3.11 12.05
CA GLU A 89 -16.40 3.83 12.53
C GLU A 89 -17.64 2.93 12.64
N ASN A 90 -17.71 1.88 11.82
CA ASN A 90 -18.76 0.86 11.89
C ASN A 90 -18.45 -0.27 12.91
N GLY A 91 -17.47 -0.09 13.80
CA GLY A 91 -17.14 -1.02 14.88
C GLY A 91 -16.24 -2.19 14.49
N ASN A 92 -15.65 -2.18 13.29
CA ASN A 92 -14.78 -3.25 12.83
C ASN A 92 -13.33 -3.04 13.27
N ARG A 93 -12.63 -4.14 13.57
CA ARG A 93 -11.17 -4.12 13.72
C ARG A 93 -10.53 -4.12 12.34
N VAL A 94 -9.58 -3.22 12.12
CA VAL A 94 -8.91 -3.08 10.82
C VAL A 94 -7.41 -3.21 11.00
N ARG A 95 -6.78 -3.98 10.11
CA ARG A 95 -5.34 -4.12 9.99
C ARG A 95 -4.90 -3.79 8.57
N ILE A 96 -4.01 -2.81 8.41
CA ILE A 96 -3.32 -2.59 7.14
C ILE A 96 -2.07 -3.45 7.10
N ILE A 97 -1.86 -4.16 6.00
CA ILE A 97 -0.70 -5.00 5.75
C ILE A 97 0.02 -4.48 4.52
N THR A 98 1.26 -4.03 4.68
CA THR A 98 2.11 -3.58 3.57
C THR A 98 3.00 -4.72 3.07
N VAL A 99 3.03 -4.92 1.75
CA VAL A 99 3.74 -6.04 1.10
C VAL A 99 4.98 -5.62 0.30
N ASP A 100 5.16 -4.32 0.10
CA ASP A 100 6.31 -3.65 -0.48
C ASP A 100 7.04 -2.81 0.60
N ARG A 101 8.22 -2.28 0.27
CA ARG A 101 9.06 -1.55 1.23
C ARG A 101 8.45 -0.18 1.50
N CYS A 102 8.22 0.15 2.77
CA CYS A 102 7.89 1.53 3.15
C CYS A 102 9.17 2.33 3.36
N TYR A 103 9.34 3.40 2.59
CA TYR A 103 10.50 4.29 2.69
C TYR A 103 10.38 5.33 3.81
N THR A 104 9.16 5.77 4.11
CA THR A 104 8.88 6.64 5.26
C THR A 104 8.91 5.84 6.55
N LYS A 105 9.63 6.33 7.55
CA LYS A 105 9.69 5.69 8.87
C LYS A 105 8.34 5.73 9.55
N ARG A 106 8.00 4.68 10.29
CA ARG A 106 6.69 4.52 10.94
C ARG A 106 6.35 5.68 11.87
N GLU A 107 7.34 6.22 12.55
CA GLU A 107 7.20 7.35 13.48
C GLU A 107 6.72 8.63 12.77
N ASP A 108 6.99 8.77 11.47
CA ASP A 108 6.63 9.95 10.68
C ASP A 108 5.21 9.85 10.09
N TRP A 109 4.60 8.66 10.10
CA TRP A 109 3.30 8.41 9.44
C TRP A 109 2.15 9.27 9.99
N PRO A 110 1.99 9.44 11.33
CA PRO A 110 0.93 10.28 11.88
C PRO A 110 1.02 11.74 11.40
N ALA A 111 2.23 12.30 11.37
CA ALA A 111 2.46 13.68 10.94
C ALA A 111 2.10 13.91 9.46
N VAL A 112 2.14 12.86 8.64
CA VAL A 112 1.71 12.98 7.25
C VAL A 112 0.19 12.88 7.12
N VAL A 113 -0.46 11.90 7.76
CA VAL A 113 -1.92 11.74 7.61
C VAL A 113 -2.72 12.89 8.20
N GLN A 114 -2.18 13.59 9.21
CA GLN A 114 -2.77 14.82 9.76
C GLN A 114 -3.01 15.93 8.74
N LYS A 115 -2.39 15.86 7.55
CA LYS A 115 -2.59 16.82 6.46
C LYS A 115 -3.84 16.55 5.62
N TYR A 116 -4.50 15.40 5.82
CA TYR A 116 -5.61 14.93 5.00
C TYR A 116 -6.88 14.78 5.83
N GLN A 117 -7.93 15.47 5.40
CA GLN A 117 -9.20 15.48 6.12
C GLN A 117 -9.84 14.08 6.19
N GLY A 118 -10.27 13.68 7.39
CA GLY A 118 -11.02 12.45 7.64
C GLY A 118 -10.17 11.22 7.97
N ILE A 119 -8.84 11.32 7.98
CA ILE A 119 -7.92 10.22 8.30
C ILE A 119 -6.80 10.63 9.27
N GLU A 120 -6.95 11.77 9.93
CA GLU A 120 -5.92 12.42 10.76
C GLU A 120 -5.43 11.53 11.91
N ASP A 121 -6.33 10.70 12.44
CA ASP A 121 -6.12 9.84 13.60
C ASP A 121 -6.18 8.34 13.25
N ILE A 122 -6.09 7.99 11.96
CA ILE A 122 -6.32 6.62 11.50
C ILE A 122 -5.37 5.61 12.15
N PHE A 123 -4.10 5.97 12.34
CA PHE A 123 -3.09 5.08 12.90
C PHE A 123 -3.27 4.79 14.40
N ASP A 124 -4.07 5.58 15.10
CA ASP A 124 -4.44 5.30 16.49
C ASP A 124 -5.55 4.23 16.57
N LYS A 125 -6.23 3.98 15.45
CA LYS A 125 -7.44 3.16 15.36
C LYS A 125 -7.25 1.82 14.65
N ILE A 126 -6.15 1.66 13.91
CA ILE A 126 -5.88 0.47 13.11
C ILE A 126 -4.59 -0.23 13.55
N GLU A 127 -4.53 -1.53 13.30
CA GLU A 127 -3.27 -2.27 13.34
C GLU A 127 -2.49 -2.04 12.03
N VAL A 128 -1.15 -2.06 12.10
CA VAL A 128 -0.31 -2.05 10.89
C VAL A 128 0.83 -3.06 10.98
N ALA A 129 0.94 -3.90 9.96
CA ALA A 129 2.02 -4.85 9.75
C ALA A 129 2.77 -4.58 8.44
N THR A 130 4.08 -4.81 8.43
CA THR A 130 4.97 -4.62 7.27
C THR A 130 5.68 -5.94 6.95
N VAL A 131 5.39 -6.54 5.80
CA VAL A 131 5.84 -7.91 5.47
C VAL A 131 6.58 -8.00 4.14
N PHE A 132 7.29 -6.93 3.75
CA PHE A 132 8.09 -6.86 2.54
C PHE A 132 8.96 -8.10 2.28
N GLY A 133 9.68 -8.57 3.31
CA GLY A 133 10.60 -9.71 3.20
C GLY A 133 9.96 -11.10 3.31
N ARG A 134 8.64 -11.19 3.56
CA ARG A 134 7.88 -12.46 3.76
C ARG A 134 8.38 -13.39 4.87
N GLN A 135 9.39 -13.00 5.64
CA GLN A 135 9.97 -13.78 6.73
C GLN A 135 9.06 -13.78 7.97
N GLN A 136 8.42 -12.65 8.25
CA GLN A 136 7.56 -12.49 9.41
C GLN A 136 6.28 -13.33 9.26
N GLN A 137 6.02 -14.19 10.24
CA GLN A 137 4.75 -14.89 10.34
C GLN A 137 3.67 -13.93 10.84
N LEU A 138 2.54 -13.86 10.11
CA LEU A 138 1.36 -13.11 10.54
C LEU A 138 0.26 -14.06 11.01
N SER A 139 -0.35 -13.76 12.15
CA SER A 139 -1.51 -14.47 12.65
C SER A 139 -2.81 -13.86 12.12
N PHE A 140 -3.75 -14.71 11.75
CA PHE A 140 -5.09 -14.35 11.26
C PHE A 140 -6.16 -15.18 11.95
N HIS A 141 -7.38 -14.64 12.02
CA HIS A 141 -8.56 -15.41 12.37
C HIS A 141 -9.12 -16.11 11.11
N PRO A 142 -9.69 -17.33 11.19
CA PRO A 142 -10.26 -18.04 10.03
C PRO A 142 -11.40 -17.30 9.31
N ASP A 143 -12.11 -16.41 10.02
CA ASP A 143 -13.16 -15.53 9.49
C ASP A 143 -12.69 -14.11 9.17
N ASP A 144 -11.39 -13.86 9.11
CA ASP A 144 -10.89 -12.55 8.69
C ASP A 144 -11.36 -12.20 7.28
N VAL A 145 -11.74 -10.94 7.09
CA VAL A 145 -12.03 -10.41 5.76
C VAL A 145 -10.72 -9.97 5.13
N LEU A 146 -10.36 -10.56 4.00
CA LEU A 146 -9.17 -10.20 3.25
C LEU A 146 -9.54 -9.23 2.13
N MET A 147 -8.76 -8.16 1.97
CA MET A 147 -9.00 -7.13 0.98
C MET A 147 -7.73 -6.78 0.21
N ALA A 148 -7.70 -7.11 -1.08
CA ALA A 148 -6.65 -6.71 -2.01
C ALA A 148 -6.92 -5.32 -2.60
N THR A 149 -5.86 -4.58 -2.93
CA THR A 149 -5.98 -3.22 -3.47
C THR A 149 -5.15 -2.94 -4.73
N THR A 150 -4.38 -3.94 -5.15
CA THR A 150 -3.60 -3.95 -6.40
C THR A 150 -3.41 -5.39 -6.86
N TRP A 151 -3.07 -5.62 -8.14
CA TRP A 151 -2.95 -6.97 -8.69
C TRP A 151 -2.03 -7.90 -7.89
N TRP A 152 -0.85 -7.46 -7.47
CA TRP A 152 0.05 -8.35 -6.72
C TRP A 152 -0.48 -8.67 -5.32
N THR A 153 -1.21 -7.76 -4.68
CA THR A 153 -1.89 -8.09 -3.42
C THR A 153 -3.04 -9.08 -3.62
N ALA A 154 -3.73 -9.03 -4.76
CA ALA A 154 -4.76 -10.01 -5.10
C ALA A 154 -4.15 -11.41 -5.30
N HIS A 155 -2.98 -11.51 -5.95
CA HIS A 155 -2.21 -12.75 -6.02
C HIS A 155 -1.83 -13.28 -4.64
N ILE A 156 -1.34 -12.42 -3.76
CA ILE A 156 -0.95 -12.80 -2.40
C ILE A 156 -2.15 -13.33 -1.60
N VAL A 157 -3.30 -12.63 -1.67
CA VAL A 157 -4.53 -13.03 -0.98
C VAL A 157 -5.11 -14.33 -1.56
N ASN A 158 -5.14 -14.48 -2.88
CA ASN A 158 -5.67 -15.67 -3.53
C ASN A 158 -4.90 -16.93 -3.12
N GLN A 159 -3.57 -16.84 -2.99
CA GLN A 159 -2.72 -17.97 -2.57
C GLN A 159 -3.03 -18.49 -1.17
N CYS A 160 -3.53 -17.65 -0.26
CA CYS A 160 -3.84 -18.07 1.10
C CYS A 160 -5.34 -18.26 1.37
N LEU A 161 -6.21 -17.90 0.43
CA LEU A 161 -7.67 -17.90 0.61
C LEU A 161 -8.23 -19.26 1.06
N SER A 162 -7.62 -20.37 0.64
CA SER A 162 -8.03 -21.72 1.03
C SER A 162 -7.92 -22.00 2.53
N GLN A 163 -7.12 -21.21 3.27
CA GLN A 163 -6.92 -21.31 4.71
C GLN A 163 -8.00 -20.57 5.51
N PHE A 164 -8.89 -19.83 4.84
CA PHE A 164 -9.97 -19.06 5.44
C PHE A 164 -11.33 -19.70 5.17
N ASN A 165 -12.31 -19.39 6.02
CA ASN A 165 -13.68 -19.89 5.86
C ASN A 165 -14.37 -19.23 4.66
N SER A 166 -14.08 -17.96 4.39
CA SER A 166 -14.56 -17.28 3.19
C SER A 166 -13.92 -17.87 1.93
N ARG A 167 -14.75 -18.08 0.89
CA ARG A 167 -14.30 -18.52 -0.43
C ARG A 167 -14.05 -17.37 -1.40
N LYS A 168 -14.20 -16.12 -0.95
CA LYS A 168 -13.92 -14.91 -1.73
C LYS A 168 -13.22 -13.86 -0.89
N PHE A 169 -12.39 -13.04 -1.52
CA PHE A 169 -11.82 -11.84 -0.92
C PHE A 169 -12.47 -10.57 -1.51
N LEU A 170 -12.30 -9.43 -0.85
CA LEU A 170 -12.68 -8.13 -1.39
C LEU A 170 -11.57 -7.60 -2.28
N TYR A 171 -11.86 -7.10 -3.48
CA TYR A 171 -10.86 -6.50 -4.35
C TYR A 171 -11.26 -5.06 -4.67
N PHE A 172 -10.52 -4.10 -4.11
CA PHE A 172 -10.72 -2.68 -4.35
C PHE A 172 -10.02 -2.25 -5.65
N ILE A 173 -10.78 -2.19 -6.73
CA ILE A 173 -10.26 -2.00 -8.09
C ILE A 173 -10.39 -0.51 -8.45
N GLN A 174 -9.26 0.20 -8.51
CA GLN A 174 -9.25 1.63 -8.83
C GLN A 174 -9.14 1.91 -10.33
N GLU A 175 -8.49 1.00 -11.05
CA GLU A 175 -8.28 1.04 -12.48
C GLU A 175 -8.01 -0.36 -13.02
N TYR A 176 -8.00 -0.48 -14.35
CA TYR A 176 -7.57 -1.71 -15.01
C TYR A 176 -6.04 -1.73 -15.12
N GLU A 177 -5.39 -2.19 -14.05
CA GLU A 177 -3.94 -2.13 -13.82
C GLU A 177 -3.12 -2.81 -14.93
N ALA A 178 -3.68 -3.80 -15.64
CA ALA A 178 -2.98 -4.45 -16.75
C ALA A 178 -2.58 -3.44 -17.85
N PHE A 179 -3.35 -2.37 -18.06
CA PHE A 179 -3.00 -1.32 -19.04
C PHE A 179 -1.81 -0.45 -18.64
N THR A 180 -1.29 -0.59 -17.42
CA THR A 180 -0.09 0.12 -16.96
C THR A 180 1.21 -0.58 -17.37
N PHE A 181 1.13 -1.78 -17.97
CA PHE A 181 2.29 -2.59 -18.36
C PHE A 181 2.27 -2.91 -19.86
N PRO A 182 3.45 -2.97 -20.53
CA PRO A 182 3.58 -3.61 -21.83
C PRO A 182 3.15 -5.09 -21.78
N MET A 183 2.83 -5.66 -22.94
CA MET A 183 2.39 -7.05 -23.10
C MET A 183 3.50 -8.05 -22.68
N GLY A 184 3.52 -8.41 -21.40
CA GLY A 184 4.49 -9.29 -20.75
C GLY A 184 3.99 -9.84 -19.41
N SER A 185 4.87 -10.37 -18.58
CA SER A 185 4.48 -11.08 -17.34
C SER A 185 3.63 -10.24 -16.40
N TYR A 186 3.94 -8.95 -16.21
CA TYR A 186 3.11 -8.08 -15.36
C TYR A 186 1.73 -7.81 -15.95
N TYR A 187 1.62 -7.61 -17.28
CA TYR A 187 0.32 -7.51 -17.93
C TYR A 187 -0.50 -8.80 -17.68
N ALA A 188 0.10 -9.97 -17.92
CA ALA A 188 -0.59 -11.25 -17.80
C ALA A 188 -1.07 -11.51 -16.36
N LEU A 189 -0.22 -11.25 -15.36
CA LEU A 189 -0.56 -11.45 -13.95
C LEU A 189 -1.55 -10.40 -13.44
N ALA A 190 -1.44 -9.16 -13.90
CA ALA A 190 -2.42 -8.12 -13.59
C ALA A 190 -3.79 -8.45 -14.21
N HIS A 191 -3.82 -8.99 -15.42
CA HIS A 191 -5.06 -9.44 -16.04
C HIS A 191 -5.65 -10.66 -15.31
N GLU A 192 -4.80 -11.63 -14.94
CA GLU A 192 -5.21 -12.84 -14.23
C GLU A 192 -5.87 -12.52 -12.88
N SER A 193 -5.46 -11.46 -12.18
CA SER A 193 -6.01 -11.14 -10.86
C SER A 193 -7.51 -10.88 -10.87
N TYR A 194 -8.07 -10.46 -12.00
CA TYR A 194 -9.51 -10.27 -12.19
C TYR A 194 -10.30 -11.57 -12.36
N SER A 195 -9.63 -12.72 -12.53
CA SER A 195 -10.27 -14.05 -12.59
C SER A 195 -10.39 -14.74 -11.24
N PHE A 196 -9.71 -14.22 -10.21
CA PHE A 196 -9.70 -14.82 -8.87
C PHE A 196 -11.07 -14.72 -8.20
N PRO A 197 -11.39 -15.59 -7.23
CA PRO A 197 -12.67 -15.54 -6.52
C PRO A 197 -12.74 -14.31 -5.61
N HIS A 198 -13.31 -13.22 -6.12
CA HIS A 198 -13.41 -11.95 -5.39
C HIS A 198 -14.81 -11.33 -5.49
N VAL A 199 -15.03 -10.34 -4.63
CA VAL A 199 -16.10 -9.35 -4.73
C VAL A 199 -15.44 -8.03 -5.06
N ALA A 200 -15.75 -7.45 -6.22
CA ALA A 200 -15.21 -6.17 -6.65
C ALA A 200 -15.84 -5.02 -5.86
N LEU A 201 -15.00 -4.07 -5.44
CA LEU A 201 -15.37 -2.80 -4.80
C LEU A 201 -14.86 -1.63 -5.64
#